data_AF-M6VR64-F1
#
_entry.id   AF-M6VR64-F1
#
_cell.length_a   1.000
_cell.length_b   1.000
_cell.length_c   1.000
_cell.angle_alpha   90.00
_cell.angle_beta   90.00
_cell.angle_gamma   90.00
#
_symmetry.space_group_name_H-M   'P 1'
#
loop_
_entity.id
_entity.type
_entity.pdbx_description
1 polymer ?
#
loop_
_entity_poly.entity_id
_entity_poly.type
_entity_poly.pdbx_seq_one_letter_code
_entity_poly.pdbx_strand_id
1 'polypeptide(L)'
;MNHEKQKIETTLKEIFDNFITESEIKFVDWDNPRNSDRPFKSERIFYNEAVQYSEFHPSILKYVNQIIEQNLQSSILWSCEEEHAGTHAIMALALFDKKYIKDYVNFLRSNDLDHEVYQNDDIEELIRKWGWCQETLSLAAARCFRGQFGTDQFHEMMDVGLREYLALPDKKDFFYLNYAKK
;
A
#
# COMPACT_ATOMS: atom_id res chain seq x y z
N MET A 1 -23.61 19.15 -1.08
CA MET A 1 -22.52 18.16 -1.26
C MET A 1 -21.48 18.83 -2.15
N ASN A 2 -20.19 18.82 -1.77
CA ASN A 2 -19.12 19.44 -2.57
C ASN A 2 -19.06 18.76 -3.95
N HIS A 3 -18.91 19.52 -5.03
CA HIS A 3 -18.85 18.99 -6.40
C HIS A 3 -17.70 17.98 -6.57
N GLU A 4 -16.57 18.24 -5.91
CA GLU A 4 -15.41 17.34 -5.88
C GLU A 4 -15.73 16.02 -5.17
N LYS A 5 -16.42 16.08 -4.03
CA LYS A 5 -16.85 14.87 -3.30
C LYS A 5 -17.78 13.99 -4.15
N GLN A 6 -18.73 14.60 -4.86
CA GLN A 6 -19.64 13.87 -5.76
C GLN A 6 -18.89 13.17 -6.89
N LYS A 7 -17.88 13.83 -7.45
CA LYS A 7 -17.02 13.26 -8.48
C LYS A 7 -16.28 12.03 -7.95
N ILE A 8 -15.61 12.17 -6.80
CA ILE A 8 -14.91 11.06 -6.13
C ILE A 8 -15.86 9.89 -5.86
N GLU A 9 -17.02 10.17 -5.27
CA GLU A 9 -18.03 9.15 -4.96
C GLU A 9 -18.47 8.38 -6.21
N THR A 10 -18.71 9.10 -7.33
CA THR A 10 -19.10 8.50 -8.60
C THR A 10 -18.00 7.61 -9.17
N THR A 11 -16.75 8.07 -9.16
CA THR A 11 -15.59 7.30 -9.62
C THR A 11 -15.34 6.08 -8.75
N LEU A 12 -15.37 6.21 -7.42
CA LEU A 12 -15.24 5.07 -6.50
C LEU A 12 -16.31 4.02 -6.77
N LYS A 13 -17.56 4.45 -6.94
CA LYS A 13 -18.66 3.56 -7.26
C LYS A 13 -18.42 2.80 -8.57
N GLU A 14 -17.96 3.50 -9.61
CA GLU A 14 -17.65 2.85 -10.90
C GLU A 14 -16.53 1.81 -10.77
N ILE A 15 -15.45 2.15 -10.06
CA ILE A 15 -14.33 1.23 -9.79
C ILE A 15 -14.82 -0.01 -9.07
N PHE A 16 -15.65 0.15 -8.04
CA PHE A 16 -16.09 -0.95 -7.19
C PHE A 16 -17.18 -1.81 -7.85
N ASP A 17 -18.14 -1.20 -8.54
CA ASP A 17 -19.24 -1.91 -9.22
C ASP A 17 -18.72 -2.75 -10.39
N ASN A 18 -17.66 -2.31 -11.07
CA ASN A 18 -17.06 -3.01 -12.21
C ASN A 18 -15.75 -3.74 -11.87
N PHE A 19 -15.31 -3.68 -10.60
CA PHE A 19 -14.05 -4.25 -10.12
C PHE A 19 -12.85 -3.89 -11.03
N ILE A 20 -12.64 -2.60 -11.24
CA ILE A 20 -11.59 -2.11 -12.14
C ILE A 20 -10.24 -2.14 -11.43
N THR A 21 -9.30 -2.94 -11.94
CA THR A 21 -7.94 -3.07 -11.41
C THR A 21 -6.89 -2.39 -12.27
N GLU A 22 -7.18 -2.13 -13.54
CA GLU A 22 -6.28 -1.47 -14.49
C GLU A 22 -6.35 0.06 -14.35
N SER A 23 -5.20 0.69 -14.19
CA SER A 23 -5.11 2.11 -13.84
C SER A 23 -5.10 3.06 -15.05
N GLU A 24 -4.75 2.57 -16.24
CA GLU A 24 -4.60 3.37 -17.47
C GLU A 24 -5.90 4.02 -17.98
N ILE A 25 -7.07 3.53 -17.56
CA ILE A 25 -8.35 3.86 -18.21
C ILE A 25 -9.20 4.87 -17.41
N LYS A 26 -8.97 5.05 -16.11
CA LYS A 26 -10.00 5.66 -15.22
C LYS A 26 -9.62 6.96 -14.52
N PHE A 27 -8.35 7.33 -14.48
CA PHE A 27 -7.88 8.49 -13.71
C PHE A 27 -7.49 9.69 -14.58
N VAL A 28 -7.99 9.75 -15.82
CA VAL A 28 -7.68 10.81 -16.81
C VAL A 28 -7.94 12.21 -16.26
N ASP A 29 -8.97 12.35 -15.43
CA ASP A 29 -9.32 13.60 -14.76
C ASP A 29 -8.31 14.08 -13.71
N TRP A 30 -7.41 13.20 -13.29
CA TRP A 30 -6.29 13.45 -12.40
C TRP A 30 -4.93 13.41 -13.14
N ASP A 31 -4.93 13.26 -14.47
CA ASP A 31 -3.71 13.30 -15.28
C ASP A 31 -3.06 14.68 -15.29
N ASN A 32 -1.75 14.70 -15.03
CA ASN A 32 -0.92 15.86 -15.27
C ASN A 32 0.16 15.51 -16.31
N PRO A 33 0.05 16.02 -17.55
CA PRO A 33 0.89 15.61 -18.69
C PRO A 33 2.36 16.08 -18.62
N ARG A 34 2.84 16.57 -17.47
CA ARG A 34 4.17 17.18 -17.32
C ARG A 34 5.16 16.42 -16.43
N ASN A 35 4.85 15.21 -15.95
CA ASN A 35 5.73 14.52 -14.99
C ASN A 35 5.99 13.05 -15.35
N SER A 36 7.26 12.66 -15.24
CA SER A 36 7.82 11.35 -15.62
C SER A 36 8.10 10.41 -14.45
N ASP A 37 7.76 10.78 -13.22
CA ASP A 37 8.30 10.08 -12.05
C ASP A 37 7.21 9.19 -11.41
N ARG A 38 7.29 7.90 -11.71
CA ARG A 38 6.40 6.76 -11.38
C ARG A 38 5.05 6.70 -12.15
N PRO A 39 4.66 5.51 -12.68
CA PRO A 39 3.34 5.28 -13.26
C PRO A 39 2.19 5.67 -12.31
N PHE A 40 1.01 5.95 -12.88
CA PHE A 40 -0.27 6.09 -12.15
C PHE A 40 -0.33 7.14 -11.02
N LYS A 41 0.44 8.22 -11.14
CA LYS A 41 0.32 9.41 -10.27
C LYS A 41 -1.13 9.91 -10.14
N SER A 42 -1.93 9.80 -11.20
CA SER A 42 -3.33 10.22 -11.23
C SER A 42 -4.21 9.38 -10.30
N GLU A 43 -4.02 8.06 -10.28
CA GLU A 43 -4.67 7.17 -9.32
C GLU A 43 -4.23 7.48 -7.88
N ARG A 44 -2.93 7.71 -7.68
CA ARG A 44 -2.40 8.12 -6.37
C ARG A 44 -3.01 9.43 -5.87
N ILE A 45 -3.15 10.44 -6.73
CA ILE A 45 -3.80 11.72 -6.37
C ILE A 45 -5.27 11.46 -6.03
N PHE A 46 -5.99 10.71 -6.86
CA PHE A 46 -7.39 10.38 -6.64
C PHE A 46 -7.62 9.75 -5.25
N TYR A 47 -6.87 8.70 -4.90
CA TYR A 47 -7.06 8.06 -3.60
C TYR A 47 -6.63 8.94 -2.44
N ASN A 48 -5.59 9.77 -2.58
CA ASN A 48 -5.18 10.74 -1.56
C ASN A 48 -6.26 11.81 -1.29
N GLU A 49 -7.00 12.22 -2.31
CA GLU A 49 -8.18 13.08 -2.17
C GLU A 49 -9.36 12.33 -1.56
N ALA A 50 -9.61 11.10 -2.01
CA ALA A 50 -10.72 10.27 -1.53
C ALA A 50 -10.64 9.98 -0.03
N VAL A 51 -9.44 9.68 0.49
CA VAL A 51 -9.26 9.40 1.93
C VAL A 51 -9.45 10.63 2.81
N GLN A 52 -9.54 11.85 2.28
CA GLN A 52 -9.94 13.01 3.08
C GLN A 52 -11.41 12.91 3.55
N TYR A 53 -12.21 12.08 2.88
CA TYR A 53 -13.61 11.81 3.23
C TYR A 53 -13.71 10.44 3.92
N SER A 54 -13.73 10.44 5.25
CA SER A 54 -13.73 9.21 6.06
C SER A 54 -14.85 8.20 5.76
N GLU A 55 -15.96 8.66 5.19
CA GLU A 55 -17.07 7.80 4.75
C GLU A 55 -16.70 6.87 3.58
N PHE A 56 -15.65 7.19 2.82
CA PHE A 56 -15.15 6.37 1.73
C PHE A 56 -14.14 5.31 2.19
N HIS A 57 -13.57 5.44 3.39
CA HIS A 57 -12.56 4.49 3.89
C HIS A 57 -13.05 3.03 3.90
N PRO A 58 -14.27 2.71 4.36
CA PRO A 58 -14.75 1.33 4.36
C PRO A 58 -14.88 0.75 2.95
N SER A 59 -15.28 1.56 1.97
CA SER A 59 -15.45 1.11 0.59
C SER A 59 -14.11 0.91 -0.10
N ILE A 60 -13.15 1.81 0.11
CA ILE A 60 -11.76 1.66 -0.38
C ILE A 60 -11.13 0.40 0.22
N LEU A 61 -11.27 0.20 1.54
CA LEU A 61 -10.74 -0.99 2.19
C LEU A 61 -11.43 -2.28 1.71
N LYS A 62 -12.75 -2.24 1.47
CA LYS A 62 -13.49 -3.37 0.91
C LYS A 62 -12.94 -3.76 -0.47
N TYR A 63 -12.66 -2.78 -1.33
CA TYR A 63 -12.06 -3.01 -2.64
C TYR A 63 -10.67 -3.65 -2.53
N VAL A 64 -9.79 -3.13 -1.65
CA VAL A 64 -8.48 -3.73 -1.40
C VAL A 64 -8.60 -5.17 -0.88
N ASN A 65 -9.54 -5.43 0.03
CA ASN A 65 -9.76 -6.79 0.54
C ASN A 65 -10.23 -7.76 -0.55
N GLN A 66 -11.04 -7.31 -1.50
CA GLN A 66 -11.43 -8.13 -2.65
C GLN A 66 -10.22 -8.49 -3.51
N ILE A 67 -9.27 -7.57 -3.71
CA ILE A 67 -8.01 -7.86 -4.41
C ILE A 67 -7.18 -8.90 -3.64
N ILE A 68 -7.03 -8.72 -2.32
CA ILE A 68 -6.32 -9.68 -1.46
C ILE A 68 -6.93 -11.08 -1.57
N GLU A 69 -8.26 -11.18 -1.49
CA GLU A 69 -8.97 -12.46 -1.60
C GLU A 69 -8.74 -13.13 -2.96
N GLN A 70 -8.74 -12.36 -4.06
CA GLN A 70 -8.44 -12.87 -5.40
C GLN A 70 -6.99 -13.36 -5.52
N ASN A 71 -6.03 -12.55 -5.07
CA ASN A 71 -4.61 -12.88 -5.10
C ASN A 71 -4.29 -14.17 -4.31
N LEU A 72 -5.01 -14.42 -3.21
CA LEU A 72 -4.84 -15.64 -2.40
C LEU A 72 -5.48 -16.89 -3.04
N GLN A 73 -6.42 -16.72 -3.97
CA GLN A 73 -7.18 -17.83 -4.59
C GLN A 73 -6.78 -18.11 -6.04
N SER A 74 -6.17 -17.14 -6.72
CA SER A 74 -5.96 -17.14 -8.17
C SER A 74 -4.65 -16.42 -8.54
N SER A 75 -4.52 -16.01 -9.79
CA SER A 75 -3.42 -15.17 -10.27
C SER A 75 -3.42 -13.80 -9.61
N ILE A 76 -2.22 -13.29 -9.34
CA ILE A 76 -1.99 -11.93 -8.84
C ILE A 76 -2.55 -10.90 -9.82
N LEU A 77 -3.28 -9.92 -9.28
CA LEU A 77 -3.85 -8.80 -10.03
C LEU A 77 -2.84 -7.65 -10.12
N TRP A 78 -2.65 -7.16 -11.34
CA TRP A 78 -1.71 -6.11 -11.69
C TRP A 78 -2.46 -4.89 -12.24
N SER A 79 -2.01 -3.69 -11.88
CA SER A 79 -2.41 -2.41 -12.47
C SER A 79 -1.65 -2.12 -13.76
N CYS A 80 -0.38 -2.55 -13.82
CA CYS A 80 0.47 -2.60 -15.02
C CYS A 80 1.58 -3.64 -14.84
N GLU A 81 2.54 -3.69 -15.77
CA GLU A 81 3.70 -4.59 -15.71
C GLU A 81 4.58 -4.41 -14.45
N GLU A 82 4.50 -3.28 -13.75
CA GLU A 82 5.37 -2.93 -12.62
C GLU A 82 4.64 -2.75 -11.28
N GLU A 83 3.30 -2.71 -11.28
CA GLU A 83 2.52 -2.32 -10.10
C GLU A 83 1.31 -3.22 -9.86
N HIS A 84 1.15 -3.66 -8.61
CA HIS A 84 0.05 -4.49 -8.16
C HIS A 84 -1.25 -3.69 -8.08
N ALA A 85 -2.37 -4.32 -8.44
CA ALA A 85 -3.68 -3.69 -8.36
C ALA A 85 -3.99 -3.21 -6.94
N GLY A 86 -4.50 -1.99 -6.81
CA GLY A 86 -4.92 -1.44 -5.51
C GLY A 86 -3.79 -0.88 -4.63
N THR A 87 -2.53 -0.88 -5.10
CA THR A 87 -1.38 -0.31 -4.37
C THR A 87 -1.66 1.10 -3.88
N HIS A 88 -2.12 2.00 -4.75
CA HIS A 88 -2.41 3.38 -4.40
C HIS A 88 -3.61 3.53 -3.44
N ALA A 89 -4.61 2.66 -3.55
CA ALA A 89 -5.78 2.65 -2.67
C ALA A 89 -5.38 2.36 -1.22
N ILE A 90 -4.59 1.31 -1.01
CA ILE A 90 -4.16 0.92 0.33
C ILE A 90 -3.08 1.85 0.89
N MET A 91 -2.19 2.36 0.04
CA MET A 91 -1.19 3.36 0.42
C MET A 91 -1.84 4.66 0.91
N ALA A 92 -2.87 5.16 0.21
CA ALA A 92 -3.58 6.35 0.65
C ALA A 92 -4.21 6.17 2.04
N LEU A 93 -4.80 5.00 2.32
CA LEU A 93 -5.34 4.68 3.65
C LEU A 93 -4.24 4.61 4.72
N ALA A 94 -3.16 3.86 4.47
CA ALA A 94 -2.06 3.68 5.42
C ALA A 94 -1.28 4.98 5.69
N LEU A 95 -1.16 5.85 4.69
CA LEU A 95 -0.62 7.20 4.85
C LEU A 95 -1.61 8.10 5.60
N PHE A 96 -2.92 7.94 5.44
CA PHE A 96 -3.89 8.77 6.15
C PHE A 96 -3.94 8.43 7.65
N ASP A 97 -3.99 7.15 8.00
CA ASP A 97 -4.06 6.68 9.38
C ASP A 97 -3.29 5.36 9.55
N LYS A 98 -2.31 5.35 10.45
CA LYS A 98 -1.43 4.21 10.70
C LYS A 98 -2.16 2.91 11.05
N LYS A 99 -3.42 2.97 11.51
CA LYS A 99 -4.21 1.76 11.78
C LYS A 99 -4.38 0.86 10.54
N TYR A 100 -4.30 1.45 9.34
CA TYR A 100 -4.41 0.74 8.06
C TYR A 100 -3.09 0.13 7.59
N ILE A 101 -1.96 0.36 8.27
CA ILE A 101 -0.68 -0.30 7.94
C ILE A 101 -0.81 -1.82 8.06
N LYS A 102 -1.63 -2.33 9.00
CA LYS A 102 -1.92 -3.76 9.08
C LYS A 102 -2.58 -4.30 7.81
N ASP A 103 -3.41 -3.49 7.17
CA ASP A 103 -4.14 -3.86 5.96
C ASP A 103 -3.18 -3.80 4.76
N TYR A 104 -2.26 -2.82 4.74
CA TYR A 104 -1.13 -2.79 3.80
C TYR A 104 -0.22 -4.01 3.93
N VAL A 105 0.06 -4.45 5.16
CA VAL A 105 0.83 -5.68 5.40
C VAL A 105 0.12 -6.91 4.83
N ASN A 106 -1.20 -7.01 4.97
CA ASN A 106 -1.97 -8.12 4.39
C ASN A 106 -1.97 -8.04 2.86
N PHE A 107 -2.06 -6.84 2.30
CA PHE A 107 -1.92 -6.61 0.86
C PHE A 107 -0.56 -7.08 0.33
N LEU A 108 0.54 -6.65 0.96
CA LEU A 108 1.89 -7.08 0.57
C LEU A 108 2.06 -8.59 0.63
N ARG A 109 1.50 -9.26 1.63
CA ARG A 109 1.56 -10.73 1.75
C ARG A 109 0.78 -11.45 0.64
N SER A 110 -0.20 -10.79 0.04
CA SER A 110 -0.97 -11.35 -1.08
C SER A 110 -0.26 -11.19 -2.42
N ASN A 111 0.75 -10.32 -2.53
CA ASN A 111 1.38 -9.94 -3.78
C ASN A 111 2.58 -10.84 -4.14
N ASP A 112 2.98 -10.79 -5.41
CA ASP A 112 4.25 -11.36 -5.85
C ASP A 112 5.39 -10.36 -5.63
N LEU A 113 6.14 -10.55 -4.54
CA LEU A 113 7.25 -9.67 -4.20
C LEU A 113 8.55 -10.03 -4.96
N ASP A 114 8.58 -11.14 -5.71
CA ASP A 114 9.76 -11.51 -6.51
C ASP A 114 9.87 -10.67 -7.80
N HIS A 115 8.80 -9.95 -8.17
CA HIS A 115 8.73 -9.01 -9.29
C HIS A 115 8.37 -7.59 -8.81
N GLU A 116 8.81 -7.22 -7.61
CA GLU A 116 8.57 -5.88 -7.05
C GLU A 116 9.40 -4.79 -7.74
N VAL A 117 8.80 -3.60 -7.88
CA VAL A 117 9.45 -2.41 -8.46
C VAL A 117 9.38 -1.24 -7.48
N TYR A 118 8.18 -0.87 -7.04
CA TYR A 118 7.95 0.34 -6.22
C TYR A 118 7.59 0.09 -4.76
N GLN A 119 7.46 -1.18 -4.34
CA GLN A 119 7.02 -1.54 -2.99
C GLN A 119 8.03 -1.08 -1.93
N ASN A 120 9.32 -0.96 -2.28
CA ASN A 120 10.32 -0.38 -1.39
C ASN A 120 9.99 1.09 -1.07
N ASP A 121 9.79 1.91 -2.10
CA ASP A 121 9.48 3.34 -1.97
C ASP A 121 8.24 3.55 -1.08
N ASP A 122 7.22 2.71 -1.26
CA ASP A 122 5.99 2.76 -0.47
C ASP A 122 6.24 2.46 1.01
N ILE A 123 7.06 1.45 1.30
CA ILE A 123 7.43 1.09 2.68
C ILE A 123 8.26 2.20 3.33
N GLU A 124 9.23 2.75 2.60
CA GLU A 124 10.02 3.90 3.07
C GLU A 124 9.14 5.12 3.36
N GLU A 125 8.14 5.39 2.52
CA GLU A 125 7.22 6.51 2.73
C GLU A 125 6.39 6.32 4.01
N LEU A 126 5.91 5.10 4.27
CA LEU A 126 5.17 4.78 5.50
C LEU A 126 6.06 4.89 6.75
N ILE A 127 7.30 4.39 6.70
CA ILE A 127 8.26 4.52 7.80
C ILE A 127 8.62 5.98 8.03
N ARG A 128 8.85 6.76 6.97
CA ARG A 128 9.16 8.19 7.04
C ARG A 128 8.02 8.99 7.66
N LYS A 129 6.76 8.64 7.34
CA LYS A 129 5.58 9.32 7.87
C LYS A 129 5.33 9.01 9.35
N TRP A 130 5.41 7.74 9.74
CA TRP A 130 4.96 7.28 11.05
C TRP A 130 6.10 6.99 12.04
N GLY A 131 7.35 6.97 11.56
CA GLY A 131 8.52 6.54 12.32
C GLY A 131 8.47 5.04 12.66
N TRP A 132 9.44 4.60 13.46
CA TRP A 132 9.45 3.24 14.00
C TRP A 132 8.43 3.08 15.13
N CYS A 133 7.41 2.27 14.88
CA CYS A 133 6.35 1.90 15.81
C CYS A 133 5.97 0.42 15.61
N GLN A 134 4.98 -0.10 16.34
CA GLN A 134 4.57 -1.51 16.18
C GLN A 134 4.03 -1.80 14.78
N GLU A 135 3.33 -0.84 14.19
CA GLU A 135 2.74 -0.96 12.87
C GLU A 135 3.81 -1.01 11.78
N THR A 136 4.76 -0.07 11.78
CA THR A 136 5.87 -0.05 10.81
C THR A 136 6.90 -1.16 11.08
N LEU A 137 7.02 -1.65 12.32
CA LEU A 137 7.80 -2.86 12.62
C LEU A 137 7.14 -4.12 12.05
N SER A 138 5.81 -4.20 12.07
CA SER A 138 5.07 -5.29 11.41
C SER A 138 5.24 -5.23 9.90
N LEU A 139 5.28 -4.03 9.34
CA LEU A 139 5.57 -3.79 7.92
C LEU A 139 6.96 -4.26 7.53
N ALA A 140 7.99 -3.84 8.27
CA ALA A 140 9.34 -4.33 8.08
C ALA A 140 9.38 -5.86 8.14
N ALA A 141 8.77 -6.47 9.16
CA ALA A 141 8.75 -7.92 9.31
C ALA A 141 8.07 -8.67 8.14
N ALA A 142 7.00 -8.11 7.57
CA ALA A 142 6.31 -8.72 6.43
C ALA A 142 7.14 -8.68 5.14
N ARG A 143 8.03 -7.70 5.03
CA ARG A 143 8.92 -7.49 3.89
C ARG A 143 10.23 -8.27 4.01
N CYS A 144 10.79 -8.34 5.22
CA CYS A 144 12.13 -8.89 5.45
C CYS A 144 12.28 -10.30 4.88
N PHE A 145 13.30 -10.49 4.05
CA PHE A 145 13.66 -11.77 3.43
C PHE A 145 12.56 -12.42 2.55
N ARG A 146 11.58 -11.63 2.10
CA ARG A 146 10.66 -11.96 1.00
C ARG A 146 10.90 -10.99 -0.14
N GLY A 147 10.72 -11.39 -1.39
CA GLY A 147 10.89 -10.54 -2.55
C GLY A 147 12.34 -10.31 -2.98
N GLN A 148 12.51 -9.80 -4.20
CA GLN A 148 13.80 -9.73 -4.90
C GLN A 148 14.88 -8.96 -4.12
N PHE A 149 14.49 -7.90 -3.39
CA PHE A 149 15.41 -7.01 -2.66
C PHE A 149 15.22 -7.02 -1.14
N GLY A 150 14.51 -8.01 -0.59
CA GLY A 150 14.09 -8.00 0.82
C GLY A 150 15.24 -8.01 1.84
N THR A 151 16.41 -8.55 1.48
CA THR A 151 17.59 -8.54 2.35
C THR A 151 18.28 -7.17 2.35
N ASP A 152 18.45 -6.57 1.18
CA ASP A 152 19.10 -5.27 1.04
C ASP A 152 18.27 -4.18 1.71
N GLN A 153 16.96 -4.20 1.48
CA GLN A 153 16.06 -3.25 2.14
C GLN A 153 16.06 -3.42 3.66
N PHE A 154 16.17 -4.65 4.18
CA PHE A 154 16.28 -4.84 5.63
C PHE A 154 17.56 -4.20 6.18
N HIS A 155 18.70 -4.33 5.49
CA HIS A 155 19.93 -3.65 5.89
C HIS A 155 19.78 -2.12 5.89
N GLU A 156 19.15 -1.56 4.86
CA GLU A 156 18.85 -0.13 4.80
C GLU A 156 17.97 0.31 5.98
N MET A 157 16.90 -0.43 6.28
CA MET A 157 16.05 -0.18 7.45
C MET A 157 16.84 -0.21 8.77
N MET A 158 17.77 -1.16 8.91
CA MET A 158 18.65 -1.28 10.07
C MET A 158 19.54 -0.05 10.26
N ASP A 159 19.91 0.63 9.18
CA ASP A 159 20.72 1.84 9.22
C ASP A 159 19.88 3.11 9.40
N VAL A 160 18.57 3.06 9.11
CA VAL A 160 17.64 4.19 9.32
C VAL A 160 16.76 4.04 10.58
N GLY A 161 17.28 3.41 11.64
CA GLY A 161 16.67 3.45 12.97
C GLY A 161 16.00 2.15 13.44
N LEU A 162 15.87 1.13 12.58
CA LEU A 162 15.27 -0.15 12.99
C LEU A 162 16.13 -0.86 14.03
N ARG A 163 17.47 -0.74 13.94
CA ARG A 163 18.41 -1.35 14.88
C ARG A 163 18.18 -0.87 16.30
N GLU A 164 18.04 0.44 16.48
CA GLU A 164 17.75 1.08 17.76
C GLU A 164 16.37 0.68 18.26
N TYR A 165 15.38 0.64 17.37
CA TYR A 165 14.03 0.23 17.75
C TYR A 165 13.96 -1.23 18.22
N LEU A 166 14.65 -2.14 17.52
CA LEU A 166 14.77 -3.54 17.91
C LEU A 166 15.56 -3.75 19.22
N ALA A 167 16.38 -2.78 19.65
CA ALA A 167 17.07 -2.86 20.92
C ALA A 167 16.14 -2.59 22.13
N LEU A 168 14.95 -2.04 21.91
CA LEU A 168 13.96 -1.84 22.96
C LEU A 168 13.36 -3.18 23.43
N PRO A 169 12.89 -3.26 24.69
CA PRO A 169 12.26 -4.47 25.23
C PRO A 169 11.13 -5.00 24.35
N ASP A 170 11.07 -6.32 24.20
CA ASP A 170 10.04 -7.09 23.49
C ASP A 170 9.90 -6.81 21.97
N LYS A 171 10.70 -5.89 21.40
CA LYS A 171 10.58 -5.54 19.97
C LYS A 171 11.14 -6.60 19.05
N LYS A 172 12.23 -7.27 19.44
CA LYS A 172 12.76 -8.42 18.69
C LYS A 172 11.75 -9.56 18.65
N ASP A 173 11.18 -9.92 19.79
CA ASP A 173 10.19 -11.01 19.86
C ASP A 173 8.95 -10.65 19.04
N PHE A 174 8.46 -9.41 19.14
CA PHE A 174 7.36 -8.93 18.30
C PHE A 174 7.68 -8.99 16.81
N PHE A 175 8.90 -8.61 16.41
CA PHE A 175 9.34 -8.68 15.02
C PHE A 175 9.35 -10.13 14.51
N TYR A 176 9.96 -11.06 15.26
CA TYR A 176 10.00 -12.48 14.88
C TYR A 176 8.61 -13.11 14.79
N LEU A 177 7.70 -12.76 15.70
CA LEU A 177 6.31 -13.22 15.67
C LEU A 177 5.56 -12.75 14.42
N ASN A 178 5.83 -11.54 13.93
CA ASN A 178 5.19 -11.02 12.72
C ASN A 178 5.88 -11.48 11.43
N TYR A 179 7.18 -11.74 11.49
CA TYR A 179 7.94 -12.36 10.40
C TYR A 179 7.43 -13.78 10.10
N ALA A 180 7.16 -14.58 11.15
CA ALA A 180 6.71 -15.97 10.99
C ALA A 180 5.31 -16.13 10.39
N LYS A 181 4.54 -15.04 10.23
CA LYS A 181 3.20 -15.07 9.65
C LYS A 181 3.31 -15.09 8.13
N LYS A 182 2.96 -16.23 7.53
CA LYS A 182 2.93 -16.37 6.07
C LYS A 182 1.77 -15.60 5.46
#